data_AF-A0A7Y6E5R2-F1
#
_entry.id   AF-A0A7Y6E5R2-F1
#
_cell.length_a   1.000
_cell.length_b   1.000
_cell.length_c   1.000
_cell.angle_alpha   90.00
_cell.angle_beta   90.00
_cell.angle_gamma   90.00
#
_symmetry.space_group_name_H-M   'P 1'
#
loop_
_entity.id
_entity.type
_entity.pdbx_description
1 polymer ?
#
loop_
_entity_poly.entity_id
_entity_poly.type
_entity_poly.pdbx_seq_one_letter_code
_entity_poly.pdbx_strand_id
1 'polypeptide(L)'
;MSLRARSLAAMSTTGTEPAVDGPEPAVDGPAPDSRAVSLSPSRASDFKQCPLLYRFRVIDKLPEKPSESATRGTVVHAVLEQLFDIPRGERTPEAAVRLLRPAWDELLSKRPELAELFADEDGGVRAEELAQWLTGAEKLLERYFTLENPNLLDPARRELYVETMLEDVEGGLTLRGYVDRLDVAPNGDLRVVDYKTGKAPGPQFERAALFQMKFYALVLWRQHGRMPRRLQLVYLGSGDVVWYDPEEADLLAVERELRALWEAIRHATRTGDWRPKRSRLCGWCDHQTSCPEFGGTPPPYPLSVIPTQP
;
A
#
# COMPACT_ATOMS: atom_id res chain seq x y z
N MET A 1 -33.65 -53.79 -2.44
CA MET A 1 -33.63 -54.66 -3.65
C MET A 1 -32.64 -54.03 -4.62
N SER A 2 -31.39 -54.50 -4.63
CA SER A 2 -30.86 -55.47 -5.62
C SER A 2 -30.77 -54.86 -7.02
N LEU A 3 -29.67 -54.87 -7.77
CA LEU A 3 -28.43 -55.64 -7.71
C LEU A 3 -27.40 -54.97 -8.64
N ARG A 4 -26.11 -55.09 -8.30
CA ARG A 4 -24.96 -54.91 -9.21
C ARG A 4 -24.95 -56.01 -10.29
N ALA A 5 -24.38 -55.71 -11.46
CA ALA A 5 -23.63 -56.69 -12.25
C ALA A 5 -22.54 -56.03 -13.11
N ARG A 6 -21.33 -56.62 -13.05
CA ARG A 6 -20.13 -56.39 -13.87
C ARG A 6 -20.08 -57.45 -14.99
N SER A 7 -19.44 -57.14 -16.13
CA SER A 7 -18.49 -58.01 -16.91
C SER A 7 -18.15 -57.31 -18.24
N LEU A 8 -16.90 -56.90 -18.52
CA LEU A 8 -15.74 -57.63 -19.11
C LEU A 8 -15.84 -57.95 -20.63
N ALA A 9 -15.00 -57.24 -21.42
CA ALA A 9 -14.05 -57.66 -22.49
C ALA A 9 -14.52 -58.65 -23.59
N ALA A 10 -14.10 -58.65 -24.87
CA ALA A 10 -12.96 -58.07 -25.60
C ALA A 10 -13.17 -58.24 -27.14
N MET A 11 -12.20 -57.69 -27.91
CA MET A 11 -11.71 -58.12 -29.25
C MET A 11 -12.22 -57.41 -30.52
N SER A 12 -11.42 -56.41 -30.92
CA SER A 12 -10.65 -56.32 -32.18
C SER A 12 -11.34 -56.66 -33.51
N THR A 13 -11.51 -55.63 -34.35
CA THR A 13 -11.26 -55.74 -35.80
C THR A 13 -10.57 -54.47 -36.29
N THR A 14 -9.54 -54.73 -37.08
CA THR A 14 -8.62 -53.81 -37.76
C THR A 14 -9.30 -53.10 -38.93
N GLY A 15 -9.08 -51.79 -39.04
CA GLY A 15 -9.46 -50.99 -40.21
C GLY A 15 -8.55 -49.77 -40.30
N THR A 16 -7.52 -49.87 -41.14
CA THR A 16 -6.61 -48.80 -41.54
C THR A 16 -7.26 -48.01 -42.68
N GLU A 17 -7.41 -46.68 -42.55
CA GLU A 17 -7.60 -45.73 -43.65
C GLU A 17 -7.28 -44.29 -43.16
N PRO A 18 -6.99 -43.32 -44.05
CA PRO A 18 -5.74 -42.56 -43.99
C PRO A 18 -5.88 -41.12 -43.47
N ALA A 19 -4.71 -40.55 -43.20
CA ALA A 19 -4.50 -39.17 -42.76
C ALA A 19 -5.10 -38.13 -43.72
N VAL A 20 -5.90 -37.23 -43.16
CA VAL A 20 -6.26 -35.94 -43.78
C VAL A 20 -5.61 -34.86 -42.93
N ASP A 21 -4.60 -34.23 -43.55
CA ASP A 21 -3.81 -33.13 -43.02
C ASP A 21 -4.72 -31.88 -42.91
N GLY A 22 -5.20 -31.60 -41.70
CA GLY A 22 -5.91 -30.37 -41.37
C GLY A 22 -4.96 -29.40 -40.68
N PRO A 23 -5.01 -28.08 -40.98
CA PRO A 23 -4.11 -27.14 -40.33
C PRO A 23 -4.38 -27.14 -38.82
N GLU A 24 -3.33 -27.40 -38.04
CA GLU A 24 -3.37 -27.31 -36.59
C GLU A 24 -3.93 -25.94 -36.17
N PRO A 25 -4.90 -25.89 -35.22
CA PRO A 25 -5.30 -24.62 -34.65
C PRO A 25 -4.08 -24.04 -33.94
N ALA A 26 -3.68 -22.84 -34.38
CA ALA A 26 -2.66 -22.05 -33.71
C ALA A 26 -2.96 -22.04 -32.22
N VAL A 27 -2.05 -22.63 -31.45
CA VAL A 27 -2.09 -22.64 -30.00
C VAL A 27 -1.97 -21.18 -29.59
N ASP A 28 -3.09 -20.56 -29.23
CA ASP A 28 -3.11 -19.26 -28.58
C ASP A 28 -2.26 -19.38 -27.33
N GLY A 29 -1.01 -18.91 -27.43
CA GLY A 29 -0.15 -18.73 -26.28
C GLY A 29 -0.87 -17.84 -25.27
N PRO A 30 -0.74 -18.09 -23.96
CA PRO A 30 -1.38 -17.25 -22.97
C PRO A 30 -0.95 -15.80 -23.20
N ALA A 31 -1.93 -14.92 -23.41
CA ALA A 31 -1.72 -13.49 -23.47
C ALA A 31 -0.87 -13.06 -22.26
N PRO A 32 0.09 -12.14 -22.42
CA PRO A 32 0.93 -11.70 -21.31
C PRO A 32 0.04 -11.19 -20.18
N ASP A 33 0.20 -11.83 -19.03
CA ASP A 33 -0.52 -11.63 -17.77
C ASP A 33 -0.79 -10.14 -17.52
N SER A 34 -2.01 -9.68 -17.89
CA SER A 34 -2.51 -8.35 -17.62
C SER A 34 -2.87 -8.25 -16.14
N ARG A 35 -1.86 -8.37 -15.26
CA ARG A 35 -2.01 -7.99 -13.87
C ARG A 35 -2.37 -6.52 -13.87
N ALA A 36 -3.64 -6.20 -13.61
CA ALA A 36 -4.13 -4.84 -13.50
C ALA A 36 -3.14 -4.04 -12.65
N VAL A 37 -2.34 -3.22 -13.34
CA VAL A 37 -1.24 -2.54 -12.71
C VAL A 37 -1.91 -1.36 -12.00
N SER A 38 -1.78 -1.35 -10.68
CA SER A 38 -2.43 -0.36 -9.81
C SER A 38 -1.39 0.54 -9.19
N LEU A 39 -1.69 1.84 -9.14
CA LEU A 39 -0.86 2.84 -8.50
C LEU A 39 -1.50 3.25 -7.17
N SER A 40 -0.70 3.24 -6.11
CA SER A 40 -1.03 3.78 -4.80
C SER A 40 -0.14 5.00 -4.51
N PRO A 41 -0.43 5.83 -3.51
CA PRO A 41 0.44 6.94 -3.15
C PRO A 41 1.88 6.52 -2.81
N SER A 42 2.04 5.42 -2.08
CA SER A 42 3.35 4.86 -1.73
C SER A 42 4.12 4.39 -2.97
N ARG A 43 3.48 3.64 -3.85
CA ARG A 43 4.08 3.18 -5.13
C ARG A 43 4.47 4.34 -6.03
N ALA A 44 3.61 5.35 -6.14
CA ALA A 44 3.95 6.58 -6.88
C ALA A 44 5.18 7.28 -6.29
N SER A 45 5.24 7.35 -4.95
CA SER A 45 6.36 7.97 -4.25
C SER A 45 7.66 7.19 -4.43
N ASP A 46 7.62 5.85 -4.35
CA ASP A 46 8.78 4.98 -4.60
C ASP A 46 9.37 5.22 -5.99
N PHE A 47 8.54 5.27 -7.04
CA PHE A 47 9.04 5.51 -8.40
C PHE A 47 9.63 6.91 -8.57
N LYS A 48 8.95 7.95 -8.06
CA LYS A 48 9.46 9.34 -8.09
C LYS A 48 10.81 9.47 -7.36
N GLN A 49 10.96 8.74 -6.25
CA GLN A 49 12.18 8.69 -5.46
C GLN A 49 13.30 7.97 -6.21
N CYS A 50 13.04 6.74 -6.68
CA CYS A 50 13.99 5.92 -7.41
C CYS A 50 13.25 4.83 -8.20
N PRO A 51 13.29 4.84 -9.54
CA PRO A 51 12.66 3.78 -10.36
C PRO A 51 13.14 2.38 -9.98
N LEU A 52 14.43 2.20 -9.67
CA LEU A 52 14.94 0.90 -9.24
C LEU A 52 14.36 0.44 -7.88
N LEU A 53 14.08 1.37 -6.96
CA LEU A 53 13.39 1.04 -5.70
C LEU A 53 11.97 0.55 -5.96
N TYR A 54 11.24 1.24 -6.84
CA TYR A 54 9.91 0.78 -7.26
C TYR A 54 9.97 -0.64 -7.83
N ARG A 55 10.93 -0.93 -8.71
CA ARG A 55 11.13 -2.27 -9.26
C ARG A 55 11.35 -3.30 -8.14
N PHE A 56 12.29 -3.05 -7.23
CA PHE A 56 12.62 -3.96 -6.14
C PHE A 56 11.43 -4.26 -5.24
N ARG A 57 10.63 -3.25 -4.88
CA ARG A 57 9.47 -3.42 -4.00
C ARG A 57 8.24 -3.99 -4.68
N VAL A 58 7.92 -3.50 -5.88
CA VAL A 58 6.61 -3.74 -6.53
C VAL A 58 6.66 -4.92 -7.49
N ILE A 59 7.76 -5.07 -8.24
CA ILE A 59 7.92 -6.07 -9.28
C ILE A 59 8.66 -7.29 -8.72
N ASP A 60 9.89 -7.07 -8.22
CA ASP A 60 10.75 -8.16 -7.73
C ASP A 60 10.29 -8.63 -6.34
N LYS A 61 9.59 -7.78 -5.57
CA LYS A 61 9.11 -8.02 -4.21
C LYS A 61 10.21 -8.53 -3.27
N LEU A 62 11.37 -7.88 -3.35
CA LEU A 62 12.49 -8.20 -2.48
C LEU A 62 12.07 -8.00 -1.01
N PRO A 63 12.45 -8.92 -0.10
CA PRO A 63 12.14 -8.77 1.31
C PRO A 63 12.81 -7.52 1.88
N GLU A 64 12.09 -6.83 2.74
CA GLU A 64 12.57 -5.68 3.51
C GLU A 64 12.61 -6.04 4.98
N LYS A 65 13.56 -5.46 5.71
CA LYS A 65 13.68 -5.74 7.13
C LYS A 65 12.51 -5.07 7.86
N PRO A 66 11.87 -5.76 8.81
CA PRO A 66 10.96 -5.10 9.73
C PRO A 66 11.62 -3.87 10.35
N SER A 67 10.87 -2.77 10.42
CA SER A 67 11.32 -1.54 11.08
C SER A 67 10.48 -1.31 12.32
N GLU A 68 11.13 -1.07 13.47
CA GLU A 68 10.43 -0.72 14.70
C GLU A 68 9.52 0.50 14.54
N SER A 69 9.95 1.51 13.77
CA SER A 69 9.18 2.75 13.60
C SER A 69 7.97 2.54 12.70
N ALA A 70 8.12 1.81 11.58
CA ALA A 70 7.02 1.45 10.70
C ALA A 70 5.98 0.57 11.43
N THR A 71 6.47 -0.43 12.18
CA THR A 71 5.63 -1.32 12.99
C THR A 71 4.87 -0.53 14.06
N ARG A 72 5.50 0.47 14.69
CA ARG A 72 4.84 1.34 15.67
C ARG A 72 3.72 2.15 15.02
N GLY A 73 3.99 2.65 13.81
CA GLY A 73 2.98 3.27 12.95
C GLY A 73 1.74 2.40 12.79
N THR A 74 1.92 1.16 12.32
CA THR A 74 0.82 0.22 12.11
C THR A 74 0.01 -0.05 13.39
N VAL A 75 0.67 -0.27 14.53
CA VAL A 75 -0.02 -0.51 15.81
C VAL A 75 -0.80 0.73 16.25
N VAL A 76 -0.22 1.94 16.14
CA VAL A 76 -0.92 3.18 16.50
C VAL A 76 -2.13 3.42 15.60
N HIS A 77 -2.04 3.16 14.30
CA HIS A 77 -3.17 3.29 13.38
C HIS A 77 -4.29 2.31 13.74
N ALA A 78 -3.95 1.04 14.00
CA ALA A 78 -4.92 0.04 14.44
C ALA A 78 -5.63 0.43 15.73
N VAL A 79 -4.90 0.99 16.72
CA VAL A 79 -5.52 1.50 17.94
C VAL A 79 -6.44 2.69 17.67
N LEU A 80 -6.03 3.65 16.83
CA LEU A 80 -6.86 4.80 16.50
C LEU A 80 -8.10 4.42 15.69
N GLU A 81 -8.01 3.40 14.85
CA GLU A 81 -9.16 2.76 14.22
C GLU A 81 -10.09 2.21 15.30
N GLN A 82 -9.63 1.24 16.09
CA GLN A 82 -10.43 0.53 17.10
C GLN A 82 -11.00 1.44 18.19
N LEU A 83 -10.35 2.56 18.49
CA LEU A 83 -10.81 3.55 19.48
C LEU A 83 -12.23 4.05 19.16
N PHE A 84 -12.60 4.14 17.89
CA PHE A 84 -13.94 4.61 17.50
C PHE A 84 -15.05 3.55 17.63
N ASP A 85 -14.71 2.28 17.86
CA ASP A 85 -15.68 1.24 18.23
C ASP A 85 -16.13 1.36 19.69
N ILE A 86 -15.35 2.07 20.51
CA ILE A 86 -15.71 2.38 21.90
C ILE A 86 -16.81 3.46 21.88
N PRO A 87 -17.87 3.36 22.71
CA PRO A 87 -18.92 4.36 22.81
C PRO A 87 -18.39 5.77 23.12
N ARG A 88 -19.09 6.80 22.60
CA ARG A 88 -18.82 8.18 22.99
C ARG A 88 -18.97 8.34 24.52
N GLY A 89 -18.07 9.12 25.11
CA GLY A 89 -17.93 9.28 26.56
C GLY A 89 -16.87 8.35 27.16
N GLU A 90 -16.61 7.20 26.52
CA GLU A 90 -15.66 6.19 26.99
C GLU A 90 -14.35 6.15 26.18
N ARG A 91 -14.25 6.93 25.10
CA ARG A 91 -13.02 7.07 24.30
C ARG A 91 -12.02 7.95 25.06
N THR A 92 -11.28 7.36 26.00
CA THR A 92 -10.28 8.05 26.84
C THR A 92 -8.85 7.63 26.48
N PRO A 93 -7.82 8.39 26.90
CA PRO A 93 -6.42 7.98 26.74
C PRO A 93 -6.16 6.57 27.30
N GLU A 94 -6.68 6.28 28.49
CA GLU A 94 -6.52 4.97 29.13
C GLU A 94 -7.20 3.87 28.32
N ALA A 95 -8.33 4.16 27.68
CA ALA A 95 -9.01 3.21 26.80
C ALA A 95 -8.17 2.91 25.55
N ALA A 96 -7.55 3.93 24.94
CA ALA A 96 -6.65 3.74 23.81
C ALA A 96 -5.39 2.95 24.21
N VAL A 97 -4.79 3.23 25.36
CA VAL A 97 -3.61 2.49 25.86
C VAL A 97 -3.93 1.02 26.08
N ARG A 98 -5.14 0.68 26.59
CA ARG A 98 -5.57 -0.71 26.74
C ARG A 98 -5.65 -1.49 25.41
N LEU A 99 -5.79 -0.81 24.28
CA LEU A 99 -5.83 -1.43 22.95
C LEU A 99 -4.43 -1.71 22.36
N LEU A 100 -3.36 -1.11 22.90
CA LEU A 100 -2.00 -1.26 22.34
C LEU A 100 -1.52 -2.71 22.32
N ARG A 101 -1.64 -3.41 23.45
CA ARG A 101 -1.17 -4.80 23.54
C ARG A 101 -1.97 -5.74 22.63
N PRO A 102 -3.32 -5.72 22.64
CA PRO A 102 -4.13 -6.45 21.68
C PRO A 102 -3.78 -6.16 20.22
N ALA A 103 -3.60 -4.88 19.85
CA ALA A 103 -3.24 -4.50 18.48
C ALA A 103 -1.85 -5.01 18.06
N TRP A 104 -0.88 -5.00 18.97
CA TRP A 104 0.43 -5.62 18.75
C TRP A 104 0.31 -7.13 18.56
N ASP A 105 -0.38 -7.83 19.46
CA ASP A 105 -0.52 -9.28 19.40
C ASP A 105 -1.26 -9.74 18.12
N GLU A 106 -2.28 -8.98 17.68
CA GLU A 106 -2.98 -9.22 16.41
C GLU A 106 -2.05 -9.02 15.20
N LEU A 107 -1.29 -7.93 15.19
CA LEU A 107 -0.33 -7.66 14.12
C LEU A 107 0.74 -8.75 14.06
N LEU A 108 1.26 -9.18 15.20
CA LEU A 108 2.24 -10.26 15.31
C LEU A 108 1.67 -11.59 14.81
N SER A 109 0.41 -11.89 15.10
CA SER A 109 -0.26 -13.09 14.58
C SER A 109 -0.36 -13.08 13.04
N LYS A 110 -0.55 -11.89 12.44
CA LYS A 110 -0.60 -11.73 10.98
C LYS A 110 0.79 -11.71 10.33
N ARG A 111 1.80 -11.27 11.09
CA ARG A 111 3.17 -11.07 10.65
C ARG A 111 4.18 -11.59 11.69
N PRO A 112 4.37 -12.92 11.78
CA PRO A 112 5.24 -13.52 12.79
C PRO A 112 6.70 -13.05 12.72
N GLU A 113 7.16 -12.61 11.54
CA GLU A 113 8.51 -12.07 11.35
C GLU A 113 8.79 -10.81 12.17
N LEU A 114 7.74 -10.11 12.65
CA LEU A 114 7.92 -8.95 13.52
C LEU A 114 8.44 -9.32 14.92
N ALA A 115 8.36 -10.60 15.31
CA ALA A 115 8.96 -11.09 16.55
C ALA A 115 10.47 -10.81 16.59
N GLU A 116 11.14 -10.85 15.43
CA GLU A 116 12.58 -10.62 15.29
C GLU A 116 13.00 -9.24 15.78
N LEU A 117 12.09 -8.24 15.76
CA LEU A 117 12.37 -6.90 16.27
C LEU A 117 12.72 -6.89 17.76
N PHE A 118 12.19 -7.83 18.53
CA PHE A 118 12.36 -7.89 19.99
C PHE A 118 12.87 -9.26 20.44
N ALA A 119 13.49 -10.03 19.55
CA ALA A 119 14.12 -11.31 19.90
C ALA A 119 15.51 -11.09 20.54
N ASP A 120 15.88 -11.92 21.51
CA ASP A 120 17.25 -12.05 22.01
C ASP A 120 18.05 -13.07 21.15
N GLU A 121 19.31 -13.32 21.52
CA GLU A 121 20.20 -14.22 20.77
C GLU A 121 19.72 -15.69 20.77
N ASP A 122 18.93 -16.08 21.76
CA ASP A 122 18.39 -17.44 21.93
C ASP A 122 16.94 -17.58 21.42
N GLY A 123 16.38 -16.52 20.82
CA GLY A 123 15.01 -16.47 20.30
C GLY A 123 13.93 -16.22 21.36
N GLY A 124 14.32 -15.85 22.58
CA GLY A 124 13.43 -15.31 23.62
C GLY A 124 13.01 -13.87 23.33
N VAL A 125 12.01 -13.36 24.05
CA VAL A 125 11.53 -11.98 23.89
C VAL A 125 12.27 -11.06 24.85
N ARG A 126 12.90 -10.02 24.32
CA ARG A 126 13.45 -8.87 25.06
C ARG A 126 12.32 -8.00 25.62
N ALA A 127 11.73 -8.47 26.71
CA ALA A 127 10.50 -7.93 27.28
C ALA A 127 10.61 -6.43 27.64
N GLU A 128 11.75 -5.99 28.16
CA GLU A 128 12.01 -4.59 28.51
C GLU A 128 11.99 -3.68 27.28
N GLU A 129 12.54 -4.13 26.15
CA GLU A 129 12.58 -3.33 24.92
C GLU A 129 11.22 -3.25 24.25
N LEU A 130 10.47 -4.36 24.22
CA LEU A 130 9.08 -4.36 23.78
C LEU A 130 8.23 -3.42 24.64
N ALA A 131 8.41 -3.45 25.96
CA ALA A 131 7.70 -2.55 26.87
C ALA A 131 8.03 -1.08 26.59
N GLN A 132 9.32 -0.73 26.44
CA GLN A 132 9.75 0.63 26.08
C GLN A 132 9.19 1.08 24.74
N TRP A 133 9.16 0.17 23.75
CA TRP A 133 8.61 0.45 22.44
C TRP A 133 7.11 0.71 22.47
N LEU A 134 6.35 -0.05 23.27
CA LEU A 134 4.92 0.16 23.52
C LEU A 134 4.65 1.47 24.24
N THR A 135 5.47 1.85 25.23
CA THR A 135 5.40 3.17 25.88
C THR A 135 5.67 4.30 24.87
N GLY A 136 6.51 4.06 23.87
CA GLY A 136 6.68 4.98 22.73
C GLY A 136 5.39 5.17 21.92
N ALA A 137 4.61 4.11 21.72
CA ALA A 137 3.31 4.16 21.04
C ALA A 137 2.24 4.86 21.90
N GLU A 138 2.21 4.59 23.20
CA GLU A 138 1.35 5.26 24.19
C GLU A 138 1.51 6.79 24.13
N LYS A 139 2.74 7.31 24.12
CA LYS A 139 3.00 8.76 24.00
C LYS A 139 2.40 9.37 22.72
N LEU A 140 2.34 8.63 21.62
CA LEU A 140 1.72 9.08 20.37
C LEU A 140 0.19 9.12 20.50
N LEU A 141 -0.40 8.15 21.19
CA LEU A 141 -1.84 8.13 21.49
C LEU A 141 -2.21 9.24 22.47
N GLU A 142 -1.46 9.44 23.55
CA GLU A 142 -1.65 10.59 24.45
C GLU A 142 -1.61 11.91 23.68
N ARG A 143 -0.67 12.06 22.74
CA ARG A 143 -0.59 13.23 21.86
C ARG A 143 -1.86 13.41 21.04
N TYR A 144 -2.41 12.34 20.46
CA TYR A 144 -3.66 12.42 19.70
C TYR A 144 -4.79 13.09 20.49
N PHE A 145 -4.96 12.75 21.77
CA PHE A 145 -5.97 13.37 22.65
C PHE A 145 -5.74 14.86 22.94
N THR A 146 -4.52 15.38 22.72
CA THR A 146 -4.24 16.82 22.78
C THR A 146 -4.61 17.56 21.49
N LEU A 147 -4.72 16.84 20.38
CA LEU A 147 -4.98 17.40 19.04
C LEU A 147 -6.47 17.34 18.68
N GLU A 148 -7.14 16.25 19.05
CA GLU A 148 -8.55 16.04 18.78
C GLU A 148 -9.25 15.40 19.99
N ASN A 149 -10.54 15.70 20.15
CA ASN A 149 -11.39 15.00 21.11
C ASN A 149 -12.23 13.94 20.38
N PRO A 150 -11.89 12.63 20.48
CA PRO A 150 -12.60 11.57 19.77
C PRO A 150 -14.05 11.39 20.25
N ASN A 151 -14.43 11.91 21.42
CA ASN A 151 -15.81 11.89 21.88
C ASN A 151 -16.71 12.90 21.17
N LEU A 152 -16.13 13.82 20.39
CA LEU A 152 -16.85 14.78 19.56
C LEU A 152 -16.93 14.35 18.09
N LEU A 153 -16.28 13.26 17.70
CA LEU A 153 -16.20 12.78 16.32
C LEU A 153 -16.95 11.46 16.15
N ASP A 154 -17.62 11.28 15.02
CA ASP A 154 -18.06 9.96 14.52
C ASP A 154 -17.61 9.85 13.07
N PRO A 155 -16.46 9.19 12.81
CA PRO A 155 -16.01 8.96 11.46
C PRO A 155 -17.05 8.19 10.66
N ALA A 156 -17.29 8.61 9.42
CA ALA A 156 -18.20 7.90 8.52
C ALA A 156 -17.60 6.60 8.01
N ARG A 157 -16.26 6.55 7.87
CA ARG A 157 -15.46 5.37 7.56
C ARG A 157 -14.08 5.46 8.23
N ARG A 158 -13.48 4.30 8.49
CA ARG A 158 -12.09 4.12 8.97
C ARG A 158 -11.44 3.04 8.11
N GLU A 159 -10.14 3.14 7.89
CA GLU A 159 -9.37 2.22 7.01
C GLU A 159 -10.09 1.96 5.68
N LEU A 160 -10.62 3.03 5.07
CA LEU A 160 -11.48 2.94 3.89
C LEU A 160 -10.65 2.60 2.65
N TYR A 161 -10.91 1.43 2.07
CA TYR A 161 -10.44 1.13 0.72
C TYR A 161 -11.12 2.04 -0.30
N VAL A 162 -10.31 2.74 -1.08
CA VAL A 162 -10.76 3.59 -2.19
C VAL A 162 -10.10 3.15 -3.49
N GLU A 163 -10.88 3.19 -4.57
CA GLU A 163 -10.40 2.80 -5.90
C GLU A 163 -11.14 3.59 -6.99
N THR A 164 -10.41 3.96 -8.03
CA THR A 164 -10.96 4.47 -9.29
C THR A 164 -10.08 4.05 -10.47
N MET A 165 -10.65 3.98 -11.66
CA MET A 165 -9.93 3.64 -12.89
C MET A 165 -9.96 4.83 -13.85
N LEU A 166 -8.78 5.23 -14.34
CA LEU A 166 -8.64 6.19 -15.43
C LEU A 166 -8.62 5.40 -16.74
N GLU A 167 -9.78 5.30 -17.38
CA GLU A 167 -10.02 4.44 -18.57
C GLU A 167 -9.39 5.01 -19.85
N ASP A 168 -9.21 6.32 -19.91
CA ASP A 168 -8.60 7.05 -21.02
C ASP A 168 -7.07 6.94 -21.05
N VAL A 169 -6.48 6.20 -20.11
CA VAL A 169 -5.07 5.80 -20.13
C VAL A 169 -4.95 4.45 -20.85
N GLU A 170 -3.99 4.33 -21.76
CA GLU A 170 -3.75 3.06 -22.46
C GLU A 170 -3.47 1.91 -21.47
N GLY A 171 -4.26 0.83 -21.60
CA GLY A 171 -4.21 -0.31 -20.69
C GLY A 171 -4.93 -0.10 -19.35
N GLY A 172 -5.53 1.08 -19.13
CA GLY A 172 -6.18 1.49 -17.89
C GLY A 172 -5.18 1.80 -16.77
N LEU A 173 -5.49 2.81 -15.95
CA LEU A 173 -4.75 3.10 -14.71
C LEU A 173 -5.68 3.02 -13.51
N THR A 174 -5.55 1.96 -12.72
CA THR A 174 -6.25 1.84 -11.44
C THR A 174 -5.50 2.59 -10.35
N LEU A 175 -6.13 3.61 -9.78
CA LEU A 175 -5.66 4.32 -8.60
C LEU A 175 -6.35 3.75 -7.37
N ARG A 176 -5.58 3.31 -6.37
CA ARG A 176 -6.15 2.74 -5.15
C ARG A 176 -5.33 2.96 -3.90
N GLY A 177 -5.97 2.86 -2.74
CA GLY A 177 -5.30 2.85 -1.45
C GLY A 177 -6.28 2.82 -0.29
N TYR A 178 -5.77 3.12 0.90
CA TYR A 178 -6.53 3.11 2.15
C TYR A 178 -6.47 4.49 2.79
N VAL A 179 -7.63 5.03 3.14
CA VAL A 179 -7.77 6.28 3.88
C VAL A 179 -8.00 5.94 5.35
N ASP A 180 -7.11 6.39 6.24
CA ASP A 180 -7.20 6.08 7.68
C ASP A 180 -8.56 6.47 8.27
N ARG A 181 -9.04 7.69 7.96
CA ARG A 181 -10.32 8.19 8.48
C ARG A 181 -11.00 9.16 7.51
N LEU A 182 -12.30 8.95 7.29
CA LEU A 182 -13.16 9.83 6.51
C LEU A 182 -14.30 10.35 7.39
N ASP A 183 -14.33 11.66 7.60
CA ASP A 183 -15.41 12.33 8.32
C ASP A 183 -16.41 12.97 7.32
N VAL A 184 -17.70 12.96 7.67
CA VAL A 184 -18.77 13.59 6.89
C VAL A 184 -19.53 14.56 7.77
N ALA A 185 -19.52 15.85 7.39
CA ALA A 185 -20.28 16.88 8.07
C ALA A 185 -21.80 16.76 7.75
N PRO A 186 -22.70 17.36 8.56
CA PRO A 186 -24.15 17.29 8.30
C PRO A 186 -24.60 17.82 6.92
N ASN A 187 -23.84 18.72 6.32
CA ASN A 187 -24.07 19.24 4.96
C ASN A 187 -23.48 18.34 3.85
N GLY A 188 -22.93 17.18 4.22
CA GLY A 188 -22.29 16.21 3.34
C GLY A 188 -20.83 16.52 2.97
N ASP A 189 -20.21 17.56 3.55
CA ASP A 189 -18.81 17.85 3.26
C ASP A 189 -17.89 16.77 3.83
N LEU A 190 -16.93 16.34 3.01
CA LEU A 190 -15.98 15.29 3.38
C LEU A 190 -14.69 15.90 3.91
N ARG A 191 -14.18 15.34 5.01
CA ARG A 191 -12.82 15.57 5.50
C ARG A 191 -12.04 14.26 5.49
N VAL A 192 -10.96 14.23 4.72
CA VAL A 192 -10.02 13.10 4.65
C VAL A 192 -8.93 13.33 5.70
N VAL A 193 -8.72 12.35 6.57
CA VAL A 193 -7.72 12.42 7.64
C VAL A 193 -6.75 11.25 7.53
N ASP A 194 -5.46 11.54 7.65
CA ASP A 194 -4.38 10.57 7.70
C ASP A 194 -3.50 10.87 8.92
N TYR A 195 -3.20 9.83 9.69
CA TYR A 195 -2.37 9.92 10.87
C TYR A 195 -0.91 9.67 10.51
N LYS A 196 0.00 10.44 11.11
CA LYS A 196 1.44 10.27 10.94
C LYS A 196 2.10 10.14 12.30
N THR A 197 2.79 9.04 12.55
CA THR A 197 3.55 8.81 13.79
C THR A 197 4.91 9.54 13.82
N GLY A 198 5.36 10.05 12.67
CA GLY A 198 6.54 10.90 12.55
C GLY A 198 6.27 12.37 12.87
N LYS A 199 7.32 13.20 12.76
CA LYS A 199 7.22 14.65 12.88
C LYS A 199 6.69 15.27 11.58
N ALA A 200 6.05 16.42 11.70
CA ALA A 200 5.67 17.23 10.55
C ALA A 200 6.92 17.60 9.71
N PRO A 201 6.82 17.54 8.37
CA PRO A 201 7.88 18.00 7.49
C PRO A 201 8.09 19.51 7.61
N GLY A 202 9.31 19.98 7.34
CA GLY A 202 9.55 21.41 7.18
C GLY A 202 8.82 21.98 5.95
N PRO A 203 8.62 23.31 5.86
CA PRO A 203 7.82 23.96 4.81
C PRO A 203 8.21 23.55 3.37
N GLN A 204 9.49 23.31 3.13
CA GLN A 204 10.00 22.90 1.82
C GLN A 204 9.57 21.50 1.36
N PHE A 205 9.10 20.64 2.28
CA PHE A 205 8.69 19.26 2.00
C PHE A 205 7.16 19.05 2.14
N GLU A 206 6.42 20.09 2.49
CA GLU A 206 4.96 20.04 2.68
C GLU A 206 4.23 19.59 1.41
N ARG A 207 4.69 20.02 0.23
CA ARG A 207 4.13 19.58 -1.07
C ARG A 207 4.16 18.06 -1.24
N ALA A 208 5.24 17.41 -0.81
CA ALA A 208 5.37 15.96 -0.92
C ALA A 208 4.41 15.24 0.05
N ALA A 209 4.22 15.79 1.25
CA ALA A 209 3.25 15.26 2.20
C ALA A 209 1.80 15.42 1.72
N LEU A 210 1.46 16.56 1.12
CA LEU A 210 0.13 16.81 0.56
C LEU A 210 -0.17 15.99 -0.70
N PHE A 211 0.83 15.49 -1.42
CA PHE A 211 0.61 14.65 -2.60
C PHE A 211 -0.22 13.40 -2.27
N GLN A 212 0.10 12.69 -1.17
CA GLN A 212 -0.67 11.53 -0.73
C GLN A 212 -2.14 11.91 -0.45
N MET A 213 -2.37 13.05 0.19
CA MET A 213 -3.72 13.50 0.51
C MET A 213 -4.51 13.92 -0.72
N LYS A 214 -3.87 14.65 -1.65
CA LYS A 214 -4.49 15.04 -2.92
C LYS A 214 -4.76 13.82 -3.81
N PHE A 215 -3.95 12.77 -3.73
CA PHE A 215 -4.24 11.49 -4.38
C PHE A 215 -5.56 10.90 -3.89
N TYR A 216 -5.76 10.78 -2.58
CA TYR A 216 -7.01 10.25 -2.04
C TYR A 216 -8.20 11.13 -2.35
N ALA A 217 -8.02 12.45 -2.31
CA ALA A 217 -9.03 13.40 -2.72
C ALA A 217 -9.48 13.19 -4.18
N LEU A 218 -8.52 12.98 -5.08
CA LEU A 218 -8.78 12.66 -6.48
C LEU A 218 -9.54 11.34 -6.63
N VAL A 219 -9.10 10.27 -5.95
CA VAL A 219 -9.78 8.96 -6.02
C VAL A 219 -11.23 9.07 -5.55
N LEU A 220 -11.47 9.68 -4.39
CA LEU A 220 -12.82 9.90 -3.86
C LEU A 220 -13.67 10.76 -4.80
N TRP A 221 -13.09 11.80 -5.39
CA TRP A 221 -13.80 12.66 -6.34
C TRP A 221 -14.21 11.89 -7.60
N ARG A 222 -13.32 11.09 -8.18
CA ARG A 222 -13.63 10.26 -9.35
C ARG A 222 -14.62 9.13 -9.02
N GLN A 223 -14.54 8.56 -7.83
CA GLN A 223 -15.41 7.47 -7.39
C GLN A 223 -16.83 7.93 -7.03
N HIS A 224 -16.99 9.10 -6.42
CA HIS A 224 -18.27 9.56 -5.85
C HIS A 224 -18.82 10.85 -6.47
N GLY A 225 -18.08 11.50 -7.37
CA GLY A 225 -18.47 12.78 -7.97
C GLY A 225 -18.42 13.99 -7.02
N ARG A 226 -17.93 13.81 -5.78
CA ARG A 226 -17.80 14.88 -4.78
C ARG A 226 -16.37 15.01 -4.29
N MET A 227 -15.81 16.21 -4.43
CA MET A 227 -14.47 16.52 -3.91
C MET A 227 -14.51 16.70 -2.38
N PRO A 228 -13.52 16.16 -1.64
CA PRO A 228 -13.39 16.49 -0.22
C PRO A 228 -13.16 17.97 0.00
N ARG A 229 -13.78 18.52 1.05
CA ARG A 229 -13.65 19.94 1.39
C ARG A 229 -12.37 20.23 2.16
N ARG A 230 -11.86 19.23 2.89
CA ARG A 230 -10.65 19.34 3.71
C ARG A 230 -9.83 18.07 3.68
N LEU A 231 -8.52 18.23 3.58
CA LEU A 231 -7.50 17.21 3.80
C LEU A 231 -6.77 17.54 5.09
N GLN A 232 -6.53 16.56 5.94
CA GLN A 232 -5.90 16.76 7.24
C GLN A 232 -4.85 15.69 7.53
N LEU A 233 -3.65 16.13 7.88
CA LEU A 233 -2.56 15.28 8.35
C LEU A 233 -2.36 15.55 9.83
N VAL A 234 -2.46 14.52 10.66
CA VAL A 234 -2.30 14.61 12.11
C VAL A 234 -0.96 13.99 12.49
N TYR A 235 0.03 14.84 12.79
CA TYR A 235 1.40 14.42 13.12
C TYR A 235 1.56 14.18 14.62
N LEU A 236 1.38 12.92 15.04
CA LEU A 236 1.47 12.49 16.43
C LEU A 236 2.90 12.61 16.99
N GLY A 237 3.92 12.52 16.13
CA GLY A 237 5.31 12.61 16.56
C GLY A 237 5.75 14.03 16.94
N SER A 238 5.07 15.07 16.44
CA SER A 238 5.36 16.47 16.77
C SER A 238 4.21 17.21 17.44
N GLY A 239 2.98 16.70 17.37
CA GLY A 239 1.79 17.38 17.88
C GLY A 239 1.26 18.46 16.93
N ASP A 240 1.51 18.33 15.63
CA ASP A 240 1.06 19.30 14.62
C ASP A 240 -0.14 18.75 13.84
N VAL A 241 -1.03 19.65 13.42
CA VAL A 241 -2.08 19.35 12.44
C VAL A 241 -1.87 20.23 11.23
N VAL A 242 -1.64 19.60 10.08
CA VAL A 242 -1.55 20.28 8.79
C VAL A 242 -2.85 20.03 8.05
N TRP A 243 -3.47 21.09 7.54
CA TRP A 243 -4.71 20.99 6.77
C TRP A 243 -4.62 21.75 5.46
N TYR A 244 -5.35 21.26 4.46
CA TYR A 244 -5.41 21.84 3.13
C TYR A 244 -6.82 21.67 2.57
N ASP A 245 -7.41 22.75 2.08
CA ASP A 245 -8.71 22.72 1.42
C ASP A 245 -8.45 22.67 -0.09
N PRO A 246 -8.69 21.51 -0.76
CA PRO A 246 -8.26 21.33 -2.14
C PRO A 246 -9.15 22.09 -3.12
N GLU A 247 -8.53 22.60 -4.18
CA GLU A 247 -9.24 23.15 -5.33
C GLU A 247 -9.29 22.14 -6.48
N GLU A 248 -10.26 22.30 -7.38
CA GLU A 248 -10.39 21.41 -8.54
C GLU A 248 -9.09 21.37 -9.38
N ALA A 249 -8.47 22.52 -9.58
CA ALA A 249 -7.22 22.65 -10.33
C ALA A 249 -6.07 21.85 -9.70
N ASP A 250 -6.04 21.71 -8.37
CA ASP A 250 -5.05 20.89 -7.67
C ASP A 250 -5.18 19.42 -8.05
N LEU A 251 -6.41 18.89 -7.99
CA LEU A 251 -6.67 17.47 -8.20
C LEU A 251 -6.47 17.10 -9.67
N LEU A 252 -6.87 17.98 -10.59
CA LEU A 252 -6.56 17.82 -12.01
C LEU A 252 -5.05 17.86 -12.29
N ALA A 253 -4.28 18.67 -11.55
CA ALA A 253 -2.82 18.67 -11.66
C ALA A 253 -2.20 17.36 -11.17
N VAL A 254 -2.67 16.83 -10.04
CA VAL A 254 -2.25 15.52 -9.53
C VAL A 254 -2.62 14.40 -10.49
N GLU A 255 -3.80 14.45 -11.11
CA GLU A 255 -4.19 13.46 -12.11
C GLU A 255 -3.25 13.48 -13.33
N ARG A 256 -2.91 14.66 -13.86
CA ARG A 256 -1.92 14.78 -14.94
C ARG A 256 -0.56 14.24 -14.53
N GLU A 257 -0.11 14.53 -13.32
CA GLU A 257 1.15 14.01 -12.78
C GLU A 257 1.13 12.48 -12.68
N LEU A 258 0.03 11.88 -12.21
CA LEU A 258 -0.13 10.43 -12.11
C LEU A 258 -0.15 9.75 -13.48
N ARG A 259 -0.78 10.36 -14.49
CA ARG A 259 -0.76 9.86 -15.88
C ARG A 259 0.65 9.87 -16.45
N ALA A 260 1.40 10.96 -16.27
CA ALA A 260 2.79 11.04 -16.73
C ALA A 260 3.70 10.04 -16.00
N LEU A 261 3.52 9.90 -14.68
CA LEU A 261 4.24 8.92 -13.88
C LEU A 261 3.96 7.50 -14.34
N TRP A 262 2.71 7.21 -14.67
CA TRP A 262 2.29 5.93 -15.17
C TRP A 262 2.92 5.57 -16.51
N GLU A 263 2.95 6.51 -17.43
CA GLU A 263 3.59 6.31 -18.72
C GLU A 263 5.09 6.01 -18.55
N ALA A 264 5.76 6.69 -17.63
CA ALA A 264 7.15 6.40 -17.28
C ALA A 264 7.33 4.99 -16.68
N ILE A 265 6.41 4.56 -15.80
CA ILE A 265 6.39 3.20 -15.24
C ILE A 265 6.19 2.16 -16.35
N ARG A 266 5.21 2.38 -17.25
CA ARG A 266 4.95 1.47 -18.38
C ARG A 266 6.15 1.38 -19.30
N HIS A 267 6.78 2.51 -19.62
CA HIS A 267 8.00 2.54 -20.40
C HIS A 267 9.11 1.70 -19.76
N ALA A 268 9.42 1.94 -18.48
CA ALA A 268 10.42 1.18 -17.73
C ALA A 268 10.08 -0.31 -17.64
N THR A 269 8.79 -0.65 -17.48
CA THR A 269 8.32 -2.04 -17.49
C THR A 269 8.58 -2.72 -18.83
N ARG A 270 8.25 -2.04 -19.93
CA ARG A 270 8.38 -2.59 -21.28
C ARG A 270 9.83 -2.73 -21.72
N THR A 271 10.71 -1.81 -21.34
CA THR A 271 12.12 -1.82 -21.76
C THR A 271 13.03 -2.55 -20.77
N GLY A 272 12.60 -2.71 -19.52
CA GLY A 272 13.44 -3.17 -18.43
C GLY A 272 14.44 -2.12 -17.91
N ASP A 273 14.39 -0.87 -18.41
CA ASP A 273 15.29 0.21 -17.98
C ASP A 273 14.80 0.84 -16.66
N TRP A 274 15.29 0.29 -15.54
CA TRP A 274 15.00 0.77 -14.19
C TRP A 274 16.21 1.48 -13.59
N ARG A 275 16.38 2.76 -13.94
CA ARG A 275 17.55 3.53 -13.50
C ARG A 275 17.52 3.82 -11.99
N PRO A 276 18.61 3.56 -11.25
CA PRO A 276 18.72 4.03 -9.88
C PRO A 276 18.82 5.56 -9.84
N LYS A 277 18.37 6.15 -8.73
CA LYS A 277 18.50 7.59 -8.47
C LYS A 277 19.08 7.81 -7.09
N ARG A 278 20.38 8.15 -7.05
CA ARG A 278 21.10 8.35 -5.80
C ARG A 278 20.57 9.57 -5.05
N SER A 279 20.34 9.41 -3.75
CA SER A 279 19.91 10.48 -2.85
C SER A 279 20.36 10.20 -1.42
N ARG A 280 20.12 11.15 -0.49
CA ARG A 280 20.38 10.93 0.95
C ARG A 280 19.56 9.77 1.52
N LEU A 281 18.42 9.44 0.90
CA LEU A 281 17.56 8.33 1.33
C LEU A 281 18.16 6.96 1.02
N CYS A 282 19.18 6.88 0.15
CA CYS A 282 19.86 5.61 -0.10
C CYS A 282 20.49 5.00 1.16
N GLY A 283 20.89 5.83 2.15
CA GLY A 283 21.41 5.34 3.43
C GLY A 283 20.39 4.57 4.28
N TRP A 284 19.10 4.69 3.94
CA TRP A 284 17.97 4.00 4.59
C TRP A 284 17.29 2.99 3.66
N CYS A 285 17.90 2.70 2.50
CA CYS A 285 17.37 1.74 1.54
C CYS A 285 17.87 0.34 1.89
N ASP A 286 16.95 -0.61 2.12
CA ASP A 286 17.26 -2.00 2.44
C ASP A 286 17.90 -2.77 1.28
N HIS A 287 17.76 -2.28 0.05
CA HIS A 287 18.21 -2.96 -1.16
C HIS A 287 19.59 -2.52 -1.67
N GLN A 288 20.42 -1.90 -0.82
CA GLN A 288 21.77 -1.47 -1.21
C GLN A 288 22.63 -2.62 -1.74
N THR A 289 22.50 -3.82 -1.16
CA THR A 289 23.23 -5.03 -1.59
C THR A 289 22.91 -5.47 -3.01
N SER A 290 21.73 -5.12 -3.54
CA SER A 290 21.31 -5.41 -4.92
C SER A 290 21.41 -4.19 -5.84
N CYS A 291 21.83 -3.02 -5.33
CA CYS A 291 21.81 -1.77 -6.07
C CYS A 291 23.16 -1.49 -6.78
N PRO A 292 23.18 -1.22 -8.10
CA PRO A 292 24.41 -0.91 -8.85
C PRO A 292 25.19 0.30 -8.32
N GLU A 293 24.51 1.29 -7.75
CA GLU A 293 25.15 2.48 -7.13
C GLU A 293 26.08 2.12 -5.95
N PHE A 294 25.93 0.90 -5.41
CA PHE A 294 26.70 0.36 -4.29
C PHE A 294 27.45 -0.92 -4.68
N GLY A 295 27.61 -1.19 -5.99
CA GLY A 295 28.27 -2.38 -6.52
C GLY A 295 27.42 -3.66 -6.46
N GLY A 296 26.15 -3.56 -6.06
CA GLY A 296 25.20 -4.66 -6.08
C GLY A 296 24.69 -4.98 -7.49
N THR A 297 24.17 -6.18 -7.68
CA THR A 297 23.54 -6.61 -8.94
C THR A 297 22.04 -6.85 -8.73
N PRO A 298 21.16 -6.14 -9.45
CA PRO A 298 19.73 -6.40 -9.43
C PRO A 298 19.43 -7.86 -9.81
N PRO A 299 18.39 -8.50 -9.26
CA PRO A 299 17.95 -9.81 -9.75
C PRO A 299 17.60 -9.74 -11.26
N PRO A 300 17.53 -10.88 -11.96
CA PRO A 300 17.01 -10.92 -13.32
C PRO A 300 15.61 -10.28 -13.40
N TYR A 301 15.36 -9.49 -14.44
CA TYR A 301 14.08 -8.81 -14.59
C TYR A 301 12.97 -9.84 -14.95
N PRO A 302 11.88 -9.94 -14.18
CA PRO A 302 10.95 -11.06 -14.29
C PRO A 302 9.91 -10.92 -15.43
N LEU A 303 9.84 -9.76 -16.10
CA LEU A 303 8.87 -9.50 -17.16
C LEU A 303 9.53 -9.49 -18.54
N SER A 304 8.76 -9.84 -19.57
CA SER A 304 9.23 -9.79 -20.96
C SER A 304 9.53 -8.36 -21.38
N VAL A 305 10.74 -8.14 -21.90
CA VAL A 305 11.18 -6.84 -22.42
C VAL A 305 11.00 -6.78 -23.93
N ILE A 306 10.51 -5.65 -24.43
CA ILE A 306 10.55 -5.35 -25.86
C ILE A 306 11.90 -4.68 -26.14
N PRO A 307 12.74 -5.25 -27.02
CA PRO A 307 13.99 -4.62 -27.39
C PRO A 307 13.72 -3.20 -27.88
N THR A 308 14.38 -2.20 -27.27
CA THR A 308 14.45 -0.87 -27.86
C THR A 308 15.18 -1.01 -29.18
N GLN A 309 14.50 -0.72 -30.30
CA GLN A 309 15.19 -0.58 -31.58
C GLN A 309 16.28 0.50 -31.44
N PRO A 310 17.48 0.26 -32.00
CA PRO A 310 18.65 1.11 -31.80
C PRO A 310 18.46 2.55 -32.29
#